data_AF-A0A7X7ERQ9-F1
#
_entry.id   AF-A0A7X7ERQ9-F1
#
_cell.length_a   1.000
_cell.length_b   1.000
_cell.length_c   1.000
_cell.angle_alpha   90.00
_cell.angle_beta   90.00
_cell.angle_gamma   90.00
#
_symmetry.space_group_name_H-M   'P 1'
#
loop_
_entity.id
_entity.type
_entity.pdbx_description
1 polymer ?
#
loop_
_entity_poly.entity_id
_entity_poly.type
_entity_poly.pdbx_seq_one_letter_code
_entity_poly.pdbx_strand_id
1 'polypeptide(L)'
;MSLKIKLKSLFAKPSSTLLTEFDTIARRSDFFQSIIHNILENPDDVLARYAPSEGIDLYRKMESSDPVIASALTTRRAALVNRSWSIQPNHADPQIVDFVQQLFDNLTNLPQIIDDALGALVTGFVPLELFWTVKNDRWLVEKIVARDPARYCFDAENRLRLLSRQNPFDGEPVPPLKFIVHRHRGSDDNPYGRSILKSLYWPTTFSRAGWKWWATAIEKYGMPIITAAFPNSASADDQSRFEQFVQSLQAHSWSVVPEGFTIDLHETKHATGDDYLPFLQYADTKKFQVILGQNLTAETAKTGSRAQAQVHNEVRHDITLADSANLAATFNDQLIKNAVSLNFSYRGPLPKFKINTAPAADLETLAKTYDILAKHLPISERFLRDTFQITE
;
A
#
# COMPACT_ATOMS: atom_id res chain seq x y z
N MET A 1 -50.54 41.89 15.35
CA MET A 1 -50.78 40.63 14.59
C MET A 1 -49.78 40.61 13.43
N SER A 2 -49.14 39.49 13.10
CA SER A 2 -48.18 39.33 11.98
C SER A 2 -46.66 39.43 12.24
N LEU A 3 -46.14 38.67 13.21
CA LEU A 3 -44.73 38.21 13.14
C LEU A 3 -44.48 36.80 13.72
N LYS A 4 -45.53 36.13 14.22
CA LYS A 4 -45.45 34.76 14.77
C LYS A 4 -45.83 33.64 13.77
N ILE A 5 -46.15 33.96 12.51
CA ILE A 5 -46.71 32.99 11.55
C ILE A 5 -45.67 32.45 10.55
N LYS A 6 -44.49 33.05 10.39
CA LYS A 6 -43.51 32.62 9.35
C LYS A 6 -42.37 31.70 9.79
N LEU A 7 -42.20 31.40 11.08
CA LEU A 7 -41.15 30.46 11.52
C LEU A 7 -41.63 29.01 11.72
N LYS A 8 -42.94 28.76 11.81
CA LYS A 8 -43.46 27.39 11.96
C LYS A 8 -43.54 26.60 10.65
N SER A 9 -43.38 27.24 9.48
CA SER A 9 -43.41 26.55 8.18
C SER A 9 -42.03 26.13 7.66
N LEU A 10 -40.93 26.57 8.29
CA LEU A 10 -39.56 26.18 7.94
C LEU A 10 -39.14 24.83 8.54
N PHE A 11 -39.93 24.32 9.50
CA PHE A 11 -39.73 23.00 10.12
C PHE A 11 -40.87 22.04 9.75
N ALA A 12 -41.39 22.14 8.52
CA ALA A 12 -42.06 21.01 7.92
C ALA A 12 -41.08 19.82 7.95
N LYS A 13 -41.57 18.62 8.31
CA LYS A 13 -40.81 17.35 8.34
C LYS A 13 -39.70 17.36 7.28
N PRO A 14 -38.45 16.96 7.61
CA PRO A 14 -37.36 17.00 6.64
C PRO A 14 -37.87 16.39 5.34
N SER A 15 -37.99 17.24 4.32
CA SER A 15 -38.42 16.79 3.00
C SER A 15 -37.50 15.64 2.63
N SER A 16 -38.04 14.58 2.05
CA SER A 16 -37.28 13.39 1.64
C SER A 16 -35.96 13.72 0.91
N THR A 17 -35.89 14.89 0.29
CA THR A 17 -34.72 15.55 -0.31
C THR A 17 -33.51 15.70 0.61
N LEU A 18 -33.66 15.94 1.91
CA LEU A 18 -32.53 16.02 2.85
C LEU A 18 -31.96 14.64 3.21
N LEU A 19 -32.76 13.58 2.99
CA LEU A 19 -32.37 12.19 3.25
C LEU A 19 -31.91 11.48 1.97
N THR A 20 -32.11 12.10 0.80
CA THR A 20 -31.70 11.54 -0.50
C THR A 20 -30.44 12.22 -0.97
N GLU A 21 -29.44 11.41 -1.32
CA GLU A 21 -28.25 11.91 -2.00
C GLU A 21 -28.64 12.47 -3.37
N PHE A 22 -28.30 13.74 -3.60
CA PHE A 22 -28.69 14.45 -4.82
C PHE A 22 -27.73 14.17 -5.99
N ASP A 23 -26.50 13.81 -5.69
CA ASP A 23 -25.41 13.69 -6.66
C ASP A 23 -24.79 12.30 -6.59
N THR A 24 -25.58 11.29 -6.99
CA THR A 24 -25.17 9.89 -6.96
C THR A 24 -24.34 9.53 -8.19
N ILE A 25 -23.46 8.54 -8.05
CA ILE A 25 -22.68 8.02 -9.20
C ILE A 25 -23.59 7.53 -10.32
N ALA A 26 -24.73 6.91 -9.99
CA ALA A 26 -25.74 6.51 -10.97
C ALA A 26 -26.20 7.67 -11.89
N ARG A 27 -26.08 8.93 -11.44
CA ARG A 27 -26.38 10.13 -12.25
C ARG A 27 -25.18 10.67 -13.04
N ARG A 28 -23.94 10.30 -12.65
CA ARG A 28 -22.68 10.80 -13.23
C ARG A 28 -21.98 9.80 -14.15
N SER A 29 -22.19 8.50 -13.96
CA SER A 29 -21.53 7.45 -14.74
C SER A 29 -21.76 7.68 -16.23
N ASP A 30 -20.74 7.41 -17.06
CA ASP A 30 -20.82 7.61 -18.50
C ASP A 30 -22.10 6.97 -19.03
N PHE A 31 -22.97 7.83 -19.56
CA PHE A 31 -24.37 7.55 -19.92
C PHE A 31 -24.52 6.30 -20.78
N PHE A 32 -23.48 5.84 -21.49
CA PHE A 32 -23.56 4.67 -22.36
C PHE A 32 -23.29 3.32 -21.68
N GLN A 33 -22.40 3.23 -20.68
CA GLN A 33 -22.08 1.94 -20.03
C GLN A 33 -23.05 1.59 -18.92
N SER A 34 -23.48 2.58 -18.13
CA SER A 34 -24.52 2.38 -17.10
C SER A 34 -25.90 2.05 -17.68
N ILE A 35 -26.14 2.33 -18.96
CA ILE A 35 -27.34 1.92 -19.69
C ILE A 35 -27.28 0.45 -20.13
N ILE A 36 -26.09 -0.11 -20.39
CA ILE A 36 -25.92 -1.49 -20.89
C ILE A 36 -25.66 -2.48 -19.75
N HIS A 37 -24.87 -2.07 -18.76
CA HIS A 37 -24.45 -2.88 -17.61
C HIS A 37 -24.65 -2.12 -16.30
N ASN A 38 -25.17 -2.78 -15.25
CA ASN A 38 -25.41 -2.14 -13.95
C ASN A 38 -24.16 -2.13 -13.06
N ILE A 39 -22.98 -1.95 -13.64
CA ILE A 39 -21.69 -1.95 -12.95
C ILE A 39 -20.92 -0.65 -13.16
N LEU A 40 -20.17 -0.25 -12.14
CA LEU A 40 -19.27 0.89 -12.19
C LEU A 40 -17.94 0.47 -12.78
N GLU A 41 -17.41 1.26 -13.71
CA GLU A 41 -16.05 1.11 -14.17
C GLU A 41 -15.05 1.59 -13.11
N ASN A 42 -13.89 0.96 -13.06
CA ASN A 42 -12.81 1.43 -12.20
C ASN A 42 -12.23 2.73 -12.81
N PRO A 43 -12.27 3.88 -12.11
CA PRO A 43 -11.82 5.16 -12.65
C PRO A 43 -10.28 5.29 -12.75
N ASP A 44 -9.54 4.20 -12.52
CA ASP A 44 -8.10 4.16 -12.68
C ASP A 44 -7.70 4.09 -14.17
N ASP A 45 -7.32 5.25 -14.72
CA ASP A 45 -6.90 5.43 -16.11
C ASP A 45 -5.63 4.64 -16.48
N VAL A 46 -4.76 4.34 -15.51
CA VAL A 46 -3.59 3.49 -15.77
C VAL A 46 -4.03 2.07 -16.08
N LEU A 47 -4.96 1.54 -15.29
CA LEU A 47 -5.52 0.21 -15.53
C LEU A 47 -6.29 0.17 -16.85
N ALA A 48 -7.15 1.16 -17.09
CA ALA A 48 -7.96 1.22 -18.31
C ALA A 48 -7.10 1.31 -19.58
N ARG A 49 -6.02 2.10 -19.57
CA ARG A 49 -5.20 2.36 -20.77
C ARG A 49 -4.07 1.35 -20.98
N TYR A 50 -3.42 0.92 -19.91
CA TYR A 50 -2.18 0.15 -19.99
C TYR A 50 -2.30 -1.29 -19.48
N ALA A 51 -3.41 -1.64 -18.83
CA ALA A 51 -3.68 -3.00 -18.36
C ALA A 51 -5.17 -3.40 -18.52
N PRO A 52 -5.81 -3.24 -19.69
CA PRO A 52 -7.25 -3.49 -19.84
C PRO A 52 -7.64 -4.95 -19.59
N SER A 53 -6.74 -5.91 -19.89
CA SER A 53 -6.98 -7.35 -19.65
C SER A 53 -6.49 -7.83 -18.28
N GLU A 54 -5.46 -7.17 -17.74
CA GLU A 54 -4.81 -7.56 -16.49
C GLU A 54 -5.46 -6.88 -15.27
N GLY A 55 -6.00 -5.68 -15.45
CA GLY A 55 -6.62 -4.89 -14.40
C GLY A 55 -5.68 -4.71 -13.22
N ILE A 56 -6.21 -4.92 -12.02
CA ILE A 56 -5.47 -4.73 -10.76
C ILE A 56 -4.26 -5.67 -10.59
N ASP A 57 -4.16 -6.76 -11.36
CA ASP A 57 -3.00 -7.65 -11.29
C ASP A 57 -1.71 -6.95 -11.72
N LEU A 58 -1.81 -5.88 -12.52
CA LEU A 58 -0.66 -5.03 -12.88
C LEU A 58 0.03 -4.52 -11.63
N TYR A 59 -0.74 -4.04 -10.65
CA TYR A 59 -0.21 -3.49 -9.41
C TYR A 59 0.37 -4.58 -8.51
N ARG A 60 -0.22 -5.78 -8.49
CA ARG A 60 0.38 -6.93 -7.77
C ARG A 60 1.71 -7.35 -8.38
N LYS A 61 1.79 -7.37 -9.71
CA LYS A 61 3.06 -7.63 -10.40
C LYS A 61 4.07 -6.54 -10.07
N MET A 62 3.68 -5.27 -10.07
CA MET A 62 4.58 -4.18 -9.68
C MET A 62 5.12 -4.39 -8.25
N GLU A 63 4.26 -4.71 -7.29
CA GLU A 63 4.67 -5.03 -5.93
C GLU A 63 5.62 -6.23 -5.86
N SER A 64 5.30 -7.34 -6.52
CA SER A 64 6.09 -8.58 -6.41
C SER A 64 7.43 -8.55 -7.14
N SER A 65 7.58 -7.65 -8.11
CA SER A 65 8.75 -7.63 -9.01
C SER A 65 9.66 -6.42 -8.85
N ASP A 66 9.23 -5.38 -8.12
CA ASP A 66 10.04 -4.22 -7.80
C ASP A 66 10.43 -4.27 -6.32
N PRO A 67 11.69 -4.58 -5.97
CA PRO A 67 12.11 -4.78 -4.59
C PRO A 67 11.99 -3.51 -3.74
N VAL A 68 12.05 -2.33 -4.36
CA VAL A 68 11.89 -1.05 -3.65
C VAL A 68 10.44 -0.87 -3.23
N ILE A 69 9.50 -1.17 -4.12
CA ILE A 69 8.07 -1.15 -3.79
C ILE A 69 7.75 -2.20 -2.73
N ALA A 70 8.22 -3.44 -2.89
CA ALA A 70 7.99 -4.53 -1.95
C ALA A 70 8.47 -4.18 -0.54
N SER A 71 9.71 -3.68 -0.43
CA SER A 71 10.32 -3.30 0.84
C SER A 71 9.59 -2.12 1.51
N ALA A 72 9.25 -1.08 0.74
CA ALA A 72 8.54 0.09 1.25
C ALA A 72 7.12 -0.25 1.73
N LEU A 73 6.37 -1.06 0.97
CA LEU A 73 5.03 -1.50 1.37
C LEU A 73 5.06 -2.40 2.60
N THR A 74 6.03 -3.32 2.68
CA THR A 74 6.24 -4.15 3.86
C THR A 74 6.49 -3.29 5.10
N THR A 75 7.35 -2.27 4.97
CA THR A 75 7.67 -1.31 6.04
C THR A 75 6.45 -0.52 6.49
N ARG A 76 5.58 -0.13 5.55
CA ARG A 76 4.33 0.60 5.83
C ARG A 76 3.30 -0.29 6.52
N ARG A 77 3.06 -1.50 6.01
CA ARG A 77 2.11 -2.46 6.62
C ARG A 77 2.53 -2.88 8.02
N ALA A 78 3.81 -3.19 8.21
CA ALA A 78 4.38 -3.56 9.51
C ALA A 78 4.20 -2.50 10.60
N ALA A 79 4.02 -1.22 10.23
CA ALA A 79 3.78 -0.15 11.19
C ALA A 79 2.45 -0.29 11.94
N LEU A 80 1.50 -1.05 11.39
CA LEU A 80 0.17 -1.33 11.97
C LEU A 80 -0.03 -2.77 12.42
N VAL A 81 0.47 -3.76 11.65
CA VAL A 81 0.23 -5.19 11.90
C VAL A 81 0.58 -5.63 13.31
N ASN A 82 1.67 -5.08 13.87
CA ASN A 82 2.18 -5.45 15.20
C ASN A 82 1.73 -4.52 16.34
N ARG A 83 0.75 -3.64 16.10
CA ARG A 83 0.27 -2.70 17.12
C ARG A 83 -0.80 -3.34 17.99
N SER A 84 -0.80 -3.01 19.27
CA SER A 84 -1.92 -3.35 20.15
C SER A 84 -3.17 -2.60 19.73
N TRP A 85 -4.34 -3.14 20.09
CA TRP A 85 -5.64 -2.55 19.80
C TRP A 85 -6.48 -2.50 21.06
N SER A 86 -7.55 -1.72 21.03
CA SER A 86 -8.51 -1.60 22.13
C SER A 86 -9.90 -1.30 21.61
N ILE A 87 -10.92 -1.69 22.37
CA ILE A 87 -12.30 -1.27 22.15
C ILE A 87 -12.58 -0.07 23.06
N GLN A 88 -12.81 1.09 22.47
CA GLN A 88 -13.20 2.29 23.20
C GLN A 88 -14.71 2.29 23.40
N PRO A 89 -15.21 2.41 24.66
CA PRO A 89 -16.65 2.30 24.95
C PRO A 89 -17.53 3.31 24.21
N ASN A 90 -17.04 4.54 23.97
CA ASN A 90 -17.77 5.58 23.23
C ASN A 90 -19.22 5.81 23.72
N HIS A 91 -19.43 5.78 25.05
CA HIS A 91 -20.75 5.88 25.70
C HIS A 91 -21.74 4.77 25.31
N ALA A 92 -21.26 3.66 24.73
CA ALA A 92 -22.08 2.48 24.48
C ALA A 92 -22.48 1.79 25.80
N ASP A 93 -23.53 1.00 25.72
CA ASP A 93 -23.94 0.11 26.81
C ASP A 93 -22.79 -0.88 27.12
N PRO A 94 -22.39 -1.07 28.40
CA PRO A 94 -21.35 -2.02 28.79
C PRO A 94 -21.52 -3.42 28.17
N GLN A 95 -22.75 -3.91 28.04
CA GLN A 95 -23.02 -5.22 27.42
C GLN A 95 -22.60 -5.27 25.95
N ILE A 96 -22.75 -4.16 25.23
CA ILE A 96 -22.33 -4.02 23.83
C ILE A 96 -20.81 -3.89 23.73
N VAL A 97 -20.18 -3.17 24.68
CA VAL A 97 -18.72 -3.08 24.77
C VAL A 97 -18.10 -4.47 24.97
N ASP A 98 -18.61 -5.23 25.94
CA ASP A 98 -18.14 -6.58 26.25
C ASP A 98 -18.35 -7.55 25.08
N PHE A 99 -19.49 -7.43 24.38
CA PHE A 99 -19.75 -8.20 23.17
C PHE A 99 -18.75 -7.89 22.06
N VAL A 100 -18.46 -6.62 21.82
CA VAL A 100 -17.51 -6.21 20.78
C VAL A 100 -16.08 -6.62 21.17
N GLN A 101 -15.72 -6.54 22.45
CA GLN A 101 -14.46 -7.08 22.94
C GLN A 101 -14.36 -8.59 22.64
N GLN A 102 -15.40 -9.36 22.98
CA GLN A 102 -15.49 -10.80 22.66
C GLN A 102 -15.41 -11.09 21.15
N LEU A 103 -16.02 -10.23 20.31
CA LEU A 103 -15.98 -10.38 18.85
C LEU A 103 -14.55 -10.35 18.31
N PHE A 104 -13.73 -9.40 18.77
CA PHE A 104 -12.33 -9.30 18.36
C PHE A 104 -11.44 -10.33 19.05
N ASP A 105 -11.69 -10.66 20.31
CA ASP A 105 -10.95 -11.71 21.03
C ASP A 105 -11.14 -13.10 20.37
N ASN A 106 -12.28 -13.34 19.72
CA ASN A 106 -12.54 -14.55 18.98
C ASN A 106 -11.74 -14.65 17.65
N LEU A 107 -11.17 -13.55 17.16
CA LEU A 107 -10.33 -13.52 15.96
C LEU A 107 -8.87 -13.81 16.32
N THR A 108 -8.44 -15.06 16.15
CA THR A 108 -7.09 -15.50 16.55
C THR A 108 -5.96 -14.96 15.67
N ASN A 109 -6.27 -14.48 14.46
CA ASN A 109 -5.29 -14.03 13.46
C ASN A 109 -5.47 -12.56 13.04
N LEU A 110 -5.91 -11.68 13.95
CA LEU A 110 -6.14 -10.27 13.65
C LEU A 110 -4.95 -9.55 12.98
N PRO A 111 -3.67 -9.78 13.35
CA PRO A 111 -2.54 -9.18 12.64
C PRO A 111 -2.51 -9.53 11.14
N GLN A 112 -2.79 -10.79 10.78
CA GLN A 112 -2.86 -11.20 9.37
C GLN A 112 -4.06 -10.57 8.67
N ILE A 113 -5.21 -10.48 9.35
CA ILE A 113 -6.41 -9.82 8.78
C ILE A 113 -6.13 -8.33 8.50
N ILE A 114 -5.38 -7.67 9.38
CA ILE A 114 -4.93 -6.28 9.19
C ILE A 114 -3.99 -6.18 7.98
N ASP A 115 -3.00 -7.07 7.87
CA ASP A 115 -2.06 -7.09 6.74
C ASP A 115 -2.78 -7.31 5.41
N ASP A 116 -3.67 -8.32 5.37
CA ASP A 116 -4.50 -8.64 4.23
C ASP A 116 -5.39 -7.46 3.80
N ALA A 117 -6.02 -6.78 4.77
CA ALA A 117 -6.81 -5.59 4.51
C ALA A 117 -5.93 -4.46 3.92
N LEU A 118 -4.74 -4.23 4.48
CA LEU A 118 -3.79 -3.24 3.97
C LEU A 118 -3.26 -3.57 2.57
N GLY A 119 -3.52 -4.76 2.03
CA GLY A 119 -3.40 -5.05 0.60
C GLY A 119 -4.15 -4.05 -0.30
N ALA A 120 -5.17 -3.36 0.23
CA ALA A 120 -5.87 -2.28 -0.47
C ALA A 120 -4.96 -1.09 -0.82
N LEU A 121 -3.79 -0.92 -0.18
CA LEU A 121 -2.77 0.04 -0.61
C LEU A 121 -2.31 -0.21 -2.06
N VAL A 122 -2.31 -1.49 -2.48
CA VAL A 122 -1.87 -1.96 -3.80
C VAL A 122 -3.04 -2.06 -4.76
N THR A 123 -4.18 -2.59 -4.33
CA THR A 123 -5.32 -2.87 -5.21
C THR A 123 -6.42 -1.82 -5.16
N GLY A 124 -6.32 -0.82 -4.29
CA GLY A 124 -7.36 0.18 -4.01
C GLY A 124 -8.39 -0.30 -3.00
N PHE A 125 -8.83 -1.55 -3.10
CA PHE A 125 -9.77 -2.18 -2.16
C PHE A 125 -9.47 -3.67 -1.96
N VAL A 126 -9.95 -4.23 -0.85
CA VAL A 126 -9.91 -5.67 -0.54
C VAL A 126 -11.25 -6.10 0.07
N PRO A 127 -11.99 -7.02 -0.57
CA PRO A 127 -13.10 -7.71 0.06
C PRO A 127 -12.63 -8.70 1.13
N LEU A 128 -13.25 -8.64 2.30
CA LEU A 128 -12.96 -9.49 3.45
C LEU A 128 -14.22 -10.32 3.75
N GLU A 129 -14.17 -11.62 3.47
CA GLU A 129 -15.29 -12.54 3.72
C GLU A 129 -15.34 -12.92 5.20
N LEU A 130 -16.50 -12.71 5.82
CA LEU A 130 -16.78 -13.06 7.21
C LEU A 130 -17.31 -14.50 7.30
N PHE A 131 -16.79 -15.27 8.24
CA PHE A 131 -17.31 -16.59 8.60
C PHE A 131 -17.97 -16.50 9.97
N TRP A 132 -19.30 -16.47 9.96
CA TRP A 132 -20.10 -16.38 11.17
C TRP A 132 -20.25 -17.75 11.84
N THR A 133 -20.24 -17.75 13.16
CA THR A 133 -20.49 -18.92 14.02
C THR A 133 -21.36 -18.50 15.19
N VAL A 134 -22.08 -19.44 15.78
CA VAL A 134 -22.88 -19.19 16.99
C VAL A 134 -22.13 -19.75 18.20
N LYS A 135 -21.81 -18.88 19.16
CA LYS A 135 -21.23 -19.27 20.47
C LYS A 135 -21.99 -18.54 21.57
N ASN A 136 -22.39 -19.29 22.62
CA ASN A 136 -23.16 -18.75 23.75
C ASN A 136 -24.40 -17.94 23.28
N ASP A 137 -25.17 -18.50 22.35
CA ASP A 137 -26.36 -17.88 21.72
C ASP A 137 -26.10 -16.52 21.05
N ARG A 138 -24.85 -16.24 20.69
CA ARG A 138 -24.47 -15.04 19.94
C ARG A 138 -23.74 -15.40 18.65
N TRP A 139 -24.07 -14.68 17.59
CA TRP A 139 -23.31 -14.67 16.35
C TRP A 139 -22.00 -13.92 16.53
N LEU A 140 -20.89 -14.65 16.36
CA LEU A 140 -19.53 -14.12 16.34
C LEU A 140 -18.89 -14.41 14.98
N VAL A 141 -17.81 -13.70 14.67
CA VAL A 141 -16.99 -14.00 13.49
C VAL A 141 -15.86 -14.93 13.91
N GLU A 142 -15.84 -16.14 13.35
CA GLU A 142 -14.81 -17.15 13.58
C GLU A 142 -13.50 -16.81 12.87
N LYS A 143 -13.59 -16.36 11.62
CA LYS A 143 -12.45 -15.93 10.82
C LYS A 143 -12.87 -14.94 9.75
N ILE A 144 -11.90 -14.15 9.30
CA ILE A 144 -12.04 -13.23 8.18
C ILE A 144 -11.01 -13.64 7.13
N VAL A 145 -11.43 -13.74 5.87
CA VAL A 145 -10.57 -14.16 4.75
C VAL A 145 -10.61 -13.11 3.67
N ALA A 146 -9.45 -12.51 3.35
CA ALA A 146 -9.34 -11.66 2.18
C ALA A 146 -9.58 -12.45 0.90
N ARG A 147 -10.40 -11.88 0.02
CA ARG A 147 -10.69 -12.42 -1.30
C ARG A 147 -10.05 -11.54 -2.34
N ASP A 148 -9.66 -12.17 -3.44
CA ASP A 148 -9.05 -11.50 -4.58
C ASP A 148 -9.98 -10.41 -5.14
N PRO A 149 -9.64 -9.11 -5.04
CA PRO A 149 -10.45 -8.03 -5.60
C PRO A 149 -10.69 -8.12 -7.12
N ALA A 150 -9.87 -8.86 -7.88
CA ALA A 150 -10.04 -9.00 -9.34
C ALA A 150 -11.31 -9.79 -9.69
N ARG A 151 -11.86 -10.51 -8.71
CA ARG A 151 -13.10 -11.27 -8.84
C ARG A 151 -14.35 -10.47 -8.46
N TYR A 152 -14.21 -9.19 -8.12
CA TYR A 152 -15.33 -8.39 -7.63
C TYR A 152 -15.43 -7.05 -8.37
N CYS A 153 -16.66 -6.59 -8.53
CA CYS A 153 -17.00 -5.27 -9.05
C CYS A 153 -18.00 -4.58 -8.10
N PHE A 154 -18.33 -3.32 -8.41
CA PHE A 154 -19.39 -2.59 -7.72
C PHE A 154 -20.52 -2.24 -8.68
N ASP A 155 -21.77 -2.32 -8.22
CA ASP A 155 -22.88 -1.73 -8.95
C ASP A 155 -23.00 -0.21 -8.76
N ALA A 156 -23.93 0.40 -9.49
CA ALA A 156 -24.23 1.83 -9.43
C ALA A 156 -24.63 2.34 -8.02
N GLU A 157 -25.01 1.43 -7.11
CA GLU A 157 -25.30 1.73 -5.70
C GLU A 157 -24.12 1.43 -4.76
N ASN A 158 -22.90 1.29 -5.29
CA ASN A 158 -21.67 0.99 -4.54
C ASN A 158 -21.68 -0.35 -3.78
N ARG A 159 -22.54 -1.29 -4.16
CA ARG A 159 -22.62 -2.61 -3.52
C ARG A 159 -21.67 -3.58 -4.21
N LEU A 160 -21.00 -4.39 -3.41
CA LEU A 160 -20.05 -5.40 -3.89
C LEU A 160 -20.78 -6.52 -4.64
N ARG A 161 -20.23 -6.92 -5.78
CA ARG A 161 -20.73 -8.03 -6.60
C ARG A 161 -19.59 -8.97 -6.97
N LEU A 162 -19.87 -10.27 -7.04
CA LEU A 162 -18.92 -11.32 -7.40
C LEU A 162 -19.03 -11.62 -8.89
N LEU A 163 -17.94 -11.45 -9.63
CA LEU A 163 -17.83 -11.90 -11.01
C LEU A 163 -17.76 -13.42 -11.03
N SER A 164 -18.75 -14.06 -11.65
CA SER A 164 -18.88 -15.51 -11.75
C SER A 164 -18.81 -15.95 -13.21
N ARG A 165 -18.70 -17.27 -13.46
CA ARG A 165 -18.78 -17.78 -14.84
C ARG A 165 -20.17 -17.58 -15.43
N GLN A 166 -21.22 -17.60 -14.60
CA GLN A 166 -22.60 -17.36 -15.03
C GLN A 166 -22.87 -15.88 -15.29
N ASN A 167 -22.23 -14.99 -14.55
CA ASN A 167 -22.36 -13.54 -14.70
C ASN A 167 -20.98 -12.85 -14.68
N PRO A 168 -20.22 -12.91 -15.78
CA PRO A 168 -18.84 -12.41 -15.83
C PRO A 168 -18.73 -10.89 -16.01
N PHE A 169 -19.83 -10.20 -16.33
CA PHE A 169 -19.85 -8.75 -16.57
C PHE A 169 -20.54 -8.00 -15.43
N ASP A 170 -21.81 -8.32 -15.13
CA ASP A 170 -22.55 -7.60 -14.09
C ASP A 170 -22.27 -8.13 -12.67
N GLY A 171 -21.76 -9.35 -12.57
CA GLY A 171 -21.55 -10.05 -11.31
C GLY A 171 -22.85 -10.38 -10.55
N GLU A 172 -22.73 -11.28 -9.58
CA GLU A 172 -23.81 -11.68 -8.69
C GLU A 172 -23.76 -10.89 -7.38
N PRO A 173 -24.91 -10.48 -6.81
CA PRO A 173 -24.91 -9.82 -5.52
C PRO A 173 -24.36 -10.77 -4.45
N VAL A 174 -23.42 -10.27 -3.63
CA VAL A 174 -22.91 -11.07 -2.51
C VAL A 174 -23.97 -11.20 -1.42
N PRO A 175 -23.98 -12.29 -0.63
CA PRO A 175 -24.94 -12.44 0.46
C PRO A 175 -24.80 -11.29 1.49
N PRO A 176 -25.91 -10.74 2.01
CA PRO A 176 -25.87 -9.71 3.04
C PRO A 176 -25.04 -10.13 4.25
N LEU A 177 -24.31 -9.18 4.85
CA LEU A 177 -23.47 -9.37 6.04
C LEU A 177 -22.33 -10.39 5.88
N LYS A 178 -22.12 -10.95 4.68
CA LYS A 178 -21.07 -11.95 4.41
C LYS A 178 -19.71 -11.32 4.13
N PHE A 179 -19.67 -10.05 3.77
CA PHE A 179 -18.45 -9.33 3.44
C PHE A 179 -18.39 -7.98 4.15
N ILE A 180 -17.17 -7.58 4.49
CA ILE A 180 -16.80 -6.17 4.66
C ILE A 180 -15.78 -5.82 3.57
N VAL A 181 -15.65 -4.55 3.23
CA VAL A 181 -14.74 -4.09 2.18
C VAL A 181 -13.85 -2.99 2.73
N HIS A 182 -12.55 -3.25 2.80
CA HIS A 182 -11.57 -2.22 3.11
C HIS A 182 -11.17 -1.48 1.84
N ARG A 183 -11.15 -0.14 1.87
CA ARG A 183 -10.86 0.72 0.71
C ARG A 183 -9.80 1.76 1.07
N HIS A 184 -8.65 1.73 0.41
CA HIS A 184 -7.65 2.77 0.57
C HIS A 184 -8.07 4.02 -0.22
N ARG A 185 -8.32 5.12 0.51
CA ARG A 185 -8.83 6.39 -0.05
C ARG A 185 -10.05 6.19 -0.96
N GLY A 186 -10.94 5.27 -0.57
CA GLY A 186 -12.26 5.13 -1.17
C GLY A 186 -13.12 6.34 -0.91
N SER A 187 -13.93 6.69 -1.88
CA SER A 187 -14.99 7.68 -1.76
C SER A 187 -16.28 7.06 -2.26
N ASP A 188 -17.41 7.70 -1.99
CA ASP A 188 -18.65 7.25 -2.61
C ASP A 188 -18.50 7.27 -4.12
N ASP A 189 -17.89 8.31 -4.71
CA ASP A 189 -17.59 8.39 -6.15
C ASP A 189 -16.63 7.31 -6.71
N ASN A 190 -15.91 6.60 -5.85
CA ASN A 190 -14.95 5.58 -6.27
C ASN A 190 -14.91 4.44 -5.25
N PRO A 191 -15.81 3.45 -5.38
CA PRO A 191 -15.87 2.32 -4.46
C PRO A 191 -14.68 1.36 -4.61
N TYR A 192 -13.94 1.42 -5.72
CA TYR A 192 -12.71 0.65 -5.93
C TYR A 192 -11.53 1.19 -5.11
N GLY A 193 -11.65 2.38 -4.52
CA GLY A 193 -10.54 3.03 -3.84
C GLY A 193 -9.44 3.46 -4.81
N ARG A 194 -8.27 3.78 -4.26
CA ARG A 194 -7.13 4.29 -5.04
C ARG A 194 -5.88 3.53 -4.68
N SER A 195 -5.30 2.83 -5.66
CA SER A 195 -3.97 2.25 -5.50
C SER A 195 -2.91 3.35 -5.36
N ILE A 196 -1.98 3.17 -4.44
CA ILE A 196 -0.77 4.02 -4.37
C ILE A 196 0.09 3.81 -5.62
N LEU A 197 0.09 2.58 -6.16
CA LEU A 197 0.92 2.18 -7.28
C LEU A 197 0.49 2.79 -8.60
N LYS A 198 -0.74 3.31 -8.69
CA LYS A 198 -1.19 4.12 -9.83
C LYS A 198 -0.17 5.21 -10.20
N SER A 199 0.27 5.97 -9.20
CA SER A 199 1.26 7.05 -9.40
C SER A 199 2.69 6.54 -9.68
N LEU A 200 2.96 5.27 -9.39
CA LEU A 200 4.26 4.64 -9.53
C LEU A 200 4.42 3.80 -10.80
N TYR A 201 3.37 3.69 -11.62
CA TYR A 201 3.40 2.94 -12.87
C TYR A 201 4.57 3.35 -13.77
N TRP A 202 4.72 4.65 -14.05
CA TRP A 202 5.80 5.17 -14.89
C TRP A 202 7.19 5.04 -14.25
N PRO A 203 7.41 5.46 -12.99
CA PRO A 203 8.68 5.21 -12.30
C PRO A 203 9.15 3.75 -12.36
N THR A 204 8.25 2.80 -12.10
CA THR A 204 8.58 1.37 -12.16
C THR A 204 8.85 0.89 -13.57
N THR A 205 8.04 1.33 -14.55
CA THR A 205 8.20 0.96 -15.96
C THR A 205 9.54 1.44 -16.51
N PHE A 206 9.89 2.71 -16.26
CA PHE A 206 11.16 3.26 -16.72
C PHE A 206 12.36 2.72 -15.94
N SER A 207 12.24 2.47 -14.63
CA SER A 207 13.36 1.85 -13.90
C SER A 207 13.67 0.45 -14.43
N ARG A 208 12.66 -0.34 -14.79
CA ARG A 208 12.84 -1.67 -15.41
C ARG A 208 13.54 -1.58 -16.77
N ALA A 209 13.13 -0.64 -17.61
CA ALA A 209 13.82 -0.38 -18.87
C ALA A 209 15.27 0.09 -18.63
N GLY A 210 15.48 0.95 -17.64
CA GLY A 210 16.79 1.44 -17.23
C GLY A 210 17.73 0.33 -16.78
N TRP A 211 17.26 -0.65 -15.98
CA TRP A 211 18.06 -1.82 -15.61
C TRP A 211 18.52 -2.62 -16.83
N LYS A 212 17.61 -2.84 -17.79
CA LYS A 212 17.94 -3.52 -19.04
C LYS A 212 18.99 -2.73 -19.84
N TRP A 213 18.80 -1.43 -20.00
CA TRP A 213 19.74 -0.58 -20.74
C TRP A 213 21.09 -0.48 -20.07
N TRP A 214 21.13 -0.37 -18.74
CA TRP A 214 22.36 -0.38 -17.97
C TRP A 214 23.12 -1.69 -18.15
N ALA A 215 22.43 -2.84 -18.06
CA ALA A 215 23.04 -4.15 -18.32
C ALA A 215 23.59 -4.27 -19.75
N THR A 216 22.82 -3.84 -20.76
CA THR A 216 23.27 -3.84 -22.16
C THR A 216 24.45 -2.87 -22.39
N ALA A 217 24.47 -1.74 -21.70
CA ALA A 217 25.58 -0.78 -21.79
C ALA A 217 26.86 -1.38 -21.21
N ILE A 218 26.79 -2.03 -20.04
CA ILE A 218 27.94 -2.72 -19.45
C ILE A 218 28.44 -3.83 -20.37
N GLU A 219 27.55 -4.63 -20.96
CA GLU A 219 27.95 -5.70 -21.90
C GLU A 219 28.66 -5.14 -23.14
N LYS A 220 28.07 -4.11 -23.76
CA LYS A 220 28.58 -3.56 -25.03
C LYS A 220 29.85 -2.74 -24.87
N TYR A 221 29.98 -2.02 -23.75
CA TYR A 221 31.05 -1.04 -23.56
C TYR A 221 32.04 -1.43 -22.46
N GLY A 222 31.74 -2.47 -21.67
CA GLY A 222 32.64 -3.00 -20.64
C GLY A 222 33.80 -3.83 -21.20
N MET A 223 33.80 -4.12 -22.51
CA MET A 223 34.92 -4.75 -23.20
C MET A 223 35.44 -3.83 -24.31
N PRO A 224 36.76 -3.55 -24.37
CA PRO A 224 37.33 -2.77 -25.46
C PRO A 224 37.20 -3.55 -26.77
N ILE A 225 36.99 -2.84 -27.87
CA ILE A 225 37.07 -3.45 -29.19
C ILE A 225 38.55 -3.63 -29.52
N ILE A 226 39.00 -4.86 -29.69
CA ILE A 226 40.38 -5.18 -30.05
C ILE A 226 40.47 -5.24 -31.59
N THR A 227 41.27 -4.37 -32.17
CA THR A 227 41.67 -4.44 -33.58
C THR A 227 43.10 -4.95 -33.64
N ALA A 228 43.35 -6.01 -34.41
CA ALA A 228 44.69 -6.55 -34.58
C ALA A 228 45.08 -6.54 -36.05
N ALA A 229 46.29 -6.06 -36.35
CA ALA A 229 46.83 -6.01 -37.70
C ALA A 229 48.22 -6.66 -37.75
N PHE A 230 48.44 -7.45 -38.80
CA PHE A 230 49.69 -8.13 -39.09
C PHE A 230 50.24 -7.64 -40.44
N PRO A 231 51.56 -7.71 -40.68
CA PRO A 231 52.15 -7.23 -41.93
C PRO A 231 51.73 -8.12 -43.10
N ASN A 232 51.57 -7.52 -44.29
CA ASN A 232 51.16 -8.25 -45.52
C ASN A 232 52.12 -9.39 -45.92
N SER A 233 53.34 -9.39 -45.40
CA SER A 233 54.34 -10.44 -45.61
C SER A 233 54.23 -11.63 -44.65
N ALA A 234 53.28 -11.62 -43.69
CA ALA A 234 53.11 -12.68 -42.70
C ALA A 234 52.61 -13.98 -43.36
N SER A 235 53.19 -15.12 -42.97
CA SER A 235 52.76 -16.43 -43.45
C SER A 235 51.39 -16.83 -42.88
N ALA A 236 50.71 -17.79 -43.51
CA ALA A 236 49.43 -18.29 -42.99
C ALA A 236 49.55 -18.92 -41.59
N ASP A 237 50.70 -19.54 -41.25
CA ASP A 237 50.94 -20.09 -39.92
C ASP A 237 51.11 -18.97 -38.88
N ASP A 238 51.82 -17.89 -39.23
CA ASP A 238 51.99 -16.73 -38.36
C ASP A 238 50.66 -16.01 -38.11
N GLN A 239 49.82 -15.90 -39.15
CA GLN A 239 48.46 -15.34 -39.03
C GLN A 239 47.60 -16.16 -38.07
N SER A 240 47.57 -17.48 -38.23
CA SER A 240 46.79 -18.36 -37.35
C SER A 240 47.27 -18.31 -35.90
N ARG A 241 48.58 -18.23 -35.65
CA ARG A 241 49.14 -18.09 -34.30
C ARG A 241 48.80 -16.73 -33.68
N PHE A 242 48.84 -15.67 -34.49
CA PHE A 242 48.49 -14.32 -34.05
C PHE A 242 47.00 -14.18 -33.75
N GLU A 243 46.11 -14.80 -34.53
CA GLU A 243 44.67 -14.84 -34.23
C GLU A 243 44.38 -15.57 -32.91
N GLN A 244 44.98 -16.74 -32.70
CA GLN A 244 44.87 -17.48 -31.44
C GLN A 244 45.40 -16.66 -30.25
N PHE A 245 46.50 -15.94 -30.47
CA PHE A 245 47.07 -15.04 -29.48
C PHE A 245 46.10 -13.88 -29.15
N VAL A 246 45.55 -13.20 -30.14
CA VAL A 246 44.58 -12.10 -29.95
C VAL A 246 43.33 -12.59 -29.22
N GLN A 247 42.83 -13.80 -29.53
CA GLN A 247 41.73 -14.42 -28.79
C GLN A 247 42.07 -14.69 -27.32
N SER A 248 43.35 -14.97 -27.01
CA SER A 248 43.83 -15.21 -25.63
C SER A 248 44.04 -13.92 -24.81
N LEU A 249 44.03 -12.74 -25.44
CA LEU A 249 44.29 -11.46 -24.76
C LEU A 249 43.18 -11.04 -23.81
N GLN A 250 41.96 -11.57 -23.95
CA GLN A 250 40.88 -11.28 -22.98
C GLN A 250 41.23 -11.71 -21.55
N ALA A 251 42.19 -12.63 -21.36
CA ALA A 251 42.61 -13.11 -20.05
C ALA A 251 43.88 -12.43 -19.49
N HIS A 252 44.57 -11.58 -20.27
CA HIS A 252 45.89 -11.05 -19.91
C HIS A 252 45.94 -9.52 -20.03
N SER A 253 46.40 -8.84 -18.98
CA SER A 253 46.45 -7.37 -18.92
C SER A 253 47.67 -6.74 -19.60
N TRP A 254 48.57 -7.54 -20.18
CA TRP A 254 49.74 -7.08 -20.93
C TRP A 254 50.16 -8.13 -21.95
N SER A 255 50.82 -7.69 -23.02
CA SER A 255 51.28 -8.56 -24.10
C SER A 255 52.50 -7.96 -24.78
N VAL A 256 53.41 -8.81 -25.24
CA VAL A 256 54.54 -8.42 -26.09
C VAL A 256 54.27 -8.95 -27.49
N VAL A 257 54.27 -8.05 -28.48
CA VAL A 257 54.08 -8.41 -29.89
C VAL A 257 55.38 -8.16 -30.68
N PRO A 258 55.71 -9.00 -31.66
CA PRO A 258 56.85 -8.77 -32.55
C PRO A 258 56.72 -7.48 -33.35
N GLU A 259 57.84 -6.93 -33.79
CA GLU A 259 57.87 -5.73 -34.63
C GLU A 259 57.07 -5.94 -35.92
N GLY A 260 56.20 -4.97 -36.27
CA GLY A 260 55.30 -5.04 -37.42
C GLY A 260 53.90 -5.61 -37.14
N PHE A 261 53.68 -6.24 -35.98
CA PHE A 261 52.35 -6.61 -35.49
C PHE A 261 51.82 -5.53 -34.56
N THR A 262 50.54 -5.19 -34.72
CA THR A 262 49.90 -4.12 -33.94
C THR A 262 48.58 -4.59 -33.36
N ILE A 263 48.31 -4.16 -32.13
CA ILE A 263 47.07 -4.43 -31.41
C ILE A 263 46.60 -3.12 -30.83
N ASP A 264 45.47 -2.64 -31.31
CA ASP A 264 44.83 -1.41 -30.87
C ASP A 264 43.58 -1.74 -30.06
N LEU A 265 43.49 -1.17 -28.86
CA LEU A 265 42.31 -1.24 -28.03
C LEU A 265 41.49 0.03 -28.23
N HIS A 266 40.31 -0.10 -28.82
CA HIS A 266 39.38 1.01 -28.96
C HIS A 266 38.42 1.03 -27.77
N GLU A 267 38.67 1.95 -26.85
CA GLU A 267 37.77 2.25 -25.74
C GLU A 267 36.73 3.30 -26.16
N THR A 268 35.49 3.12 -25.72
CA THR A 268 34.46 4.15 -25.89
C THR A 268 34.55 5.12 -24.70
N LYS A 269 34.76 6.42 -24.94
CA LYS A 269 35.03 7.43 -23.90
C LYS A 269 33.90 7.66 -22.87
N HIS A 270 32.72 7.07 -23.06
CA HIS A 270 31.54 7.18 -22.18
C HIS A 270 30.93 5.80 -21.81
N ALA A 271 31.79 4.78 -21.72
CA ALA A 271 31.46 3.37 -21.63
C ALA A 271 30.94 2.85 -20.27
N THR A 272 30.92 3.65 -19.21
CA THR A 272 30.78 3.11 -17.84
C THR A 272 29.33 2.82 -17.43
N GLY A 273 28.35 3.29 -18.20
CA GLY A 273 26.94 3.19 -17.81
C GLY A 273 26.56 4.09 -16.61
N ASP A 274 27.47 4.99 -16.21
CA ASP A 274 27.31 5.86 -15.04
C ASP A 274 26.10 6.79 -15.16
N ASP A 275 25.69 7.19 -16.36
CA ASP A 275 24.54 8.08 -16.57
C ASP A 275 23.20 7.43 -16.20
N TYR A 276 23.11 6.08 -16.23
CA TYR A 276 21.87 5.37 -15.92
C TYR A 276 21.62 5.23 -14.41
N LEU A 277 22.70 5.16 -13.61
CA LEU A 277 22.59 4.95 -12.16
C LEU A 277 21.86 6.10 -11.44
N PRO A 278 22.17 7.39 -11.69
CA PRO A 278 21.41 8.51 -11.12
C PRO A 278 19.94 8.48 -11.47
N PHE A 279 19.58 8.08 -12.70
CA PHE A 279 18.19 7.94 -13.11
C PHE A 279 17.46 6.85 -12.32
N LEU A 280 18.08 5.68 -12.17
CA LEU A 280 17.52 4.57 -11.38
C LEU A 280 17.35 4.98 -9.91
N GLN A 281 18.36 5.64 -9.33
CA GLN A 281 18.30 6.16 -7.95
C GLN A 281 17.19 7.21 -7.77
N TYR A 282 16.99 8.09 -8.76
CA TYR A 282 15.91 9.06 -8.74
C TYR A 282 14.54 8.37 -8.75
N ALA A 283 14.35 7.37 -9.61
CA ALA A 283 13.12 6.58 -9.66
C ALA A 283 12.84 5.87 -8.32
N ASP A 284 13.85 5.25 -7.72
CA ASP A 284 13.72 4.56 -6.43
C ASP A 284 13.42 5.52 -5.29
N THR A 285 14.03 6.71 -5.29
CA THR A 285 13.70 7.79 -4.34
C THR A 285 12.22 8.19 -4.45
N LYS A 286 11.68 8.31 -5.67
CA LYS A 286 10.26 8.65 -5.88
C LYS A 286 9.32 7.56 -5.37
N LYS A 287 9.66 6.29 -5.52
CA LYS A 287 8.89 5.16 -4.96
C LYS A 287 8.82 5.26 -3.44
N PHE A 288 9.95 5.50 -2.77
CA PHE A 288 9.98 5.71 -1.31
C PHE A 288 9.18 6.93 -0.85
N GLN A 289 9.31 8.07 -1.56
CA GLN A 289 8.57 9.29 -1.24
C GLN A 289 7.05 9.06 -1.30
N VAL A 290 6.57 8.36 -2.32
CA VAL A 290 5.13 8.10 -2.49
C VAL A 290 4.61 7.11 -1.43
N ILE A 291 5.36 6.06 -1.12
CA ILE A 291 4.90 5.01 -0.22
C ILE A 291 5.07 5.40 1.25
N LEU A 292 6.24 5.90 1.64
CA LEU A 292 6.61 6.18 3.03
C LEU A 292 6.65 7.68 3.38
N GLY A 293 6.52 8.58 2.40
CA GLY A 293 6.64 10.02 2.62
C GLY A 293 8.08 10.50 2.85
N GLN A 294 9.08 9.62 2.69
CA GLN A 294 10.48 9.90 3.00
C GLN A 294 11.30 10.05 1.71
N ASN A 295 12.20 11.03 1.66
CA ASN A 295 13.16 11.22 0.58
C ASN A 295 14.55 10.69 0.98
N LEU A 296 14.69 9.37 1.03
CA LEU A 296 16.01 8.74 1.15
C LEU A 296 16.76 8.93 -0.18
N THR A 297 17.52 10.01 -0.32
CA THR A 297 18.47 10.19 -1.42
C THR A 297 19.83 9.62 -1.03
N ALA A 298 20.68 9.32 -2.02
CA ALA A 298 22.06 8.89 -1.78
C ALA A 298 22.89 9.92 -0.97
N GLU A 299 22.53 11.21 -1.01
CA GLU A 299 23.08 12.24 -0.13
C GLU A 299 22.57 12.11 1.31
N THR A 300 21.27 11.88 1.51
CA THR A 300 20.67 11.66 2.84
C THR A 300 21.31 10.48 3.57
N ALA A 301 21.73 9.44 2.85
CA ALA A 301 22.43 8.29 3.43
C ALA A 301 23.86 8.61 3.93
N LYS A 302 24.51 9.65 3.37
CA LYS A 302 25.89 10.05 3.74
C LYS A 302 25.94 11.10 4.85
N THR A 303 24.92 11.95 4.97
CA THR A 303 24.92 13.12 5.88
C THR A 303 23.73 13.17 6.85
N GLY A 304 22.93 12.11 6.96
CA GLY A 304 21.69 12.10 7.73
C GLY A 304 21.83 12.62 9.16
N SER A 305 21.32 13.83 9.42
CA SER A 305 21.32 14.39 10.78
C SER A 305 20.20 13.77 11.62
N ARG A 306 20.37 13.77 12.95
CA ARG A 306 19.32 13.32 13.90
C ARG A 306 17.98 14.03 13.65
N ALA A 307 18.01 15.31 13.30
CA ALA A 307 16.82 16.10 13.00
C ALA A 307 16.07 15.61 11.74
N GLN A 308 16.78 15.20 10.70
CA GLN A 308 16.15 14.69 9.47
C GLN A 308 15.49 13.32 9.69
N ALA A 309 16.16 12.43 10.44
CA ALA A 309 15.59 11.14 10.82
C ALA A 309 14.29 11.31 11.65
N GLN A 310 14.24 12.34 12.50
CA GLN A 310 13.04 12.68 13.26
C GLN A 310 11.89 13.12 12.34
N VAL A 311 12.12 14.06 11.42
CA VAL A 311 11.10 14.51 10.45
C VAL A 311 10.57 13.33 9.60
N HIS A 312 11.45 12.43 9.16
CA HIS A 312 11.03 11.23 8.43
C HIS A 312 10.16 10.29 9.25
N ASN A 313 10.44 10.15 10.54
CA ASN A 313 9.62 9.35 11.44
C ASN A 313 8.26 10.01 11.71
N GLU A 314 8.21 11.34 11.83
CA GLU A 314 6.95 12.09 11.99
C GLU A 314 6.04 11.92 10.76
N VAL A 315 6.57 12.09 9.55
CA VAL A 315 5.79 11.88 8.31
C VAL A 315 5.31 10.42 8.19
N ARG A 316 6.17 9.45 8.50
CA ARG A 316 5.79 8.03 8.50
C ARG A 316 4.70 7.75 9.54
N HIS A 317 4.78 8.40 10.70
CA HIS A 317 3.77 8.27 11.75
C HIS A 317 2.43 8.85 11.30
N ASP A 318 2.39 10.01 10.66
CA ASP A 318 1.16 10.60 10.13
C ASP A 318 0.49 9.71 9.08
N ILE A 319 1.27 9.10 8.20
CA ILE A 319 0.78 8.10 7.23
C ILE A 319 0.20 6.89 7.96
N THR A 320 0.90 6.40 8.99
CA THR A 320 0.46 5.27 9.82
C THR A 320 -0.86 5.60 10.54
N LEU A 321 -1.01 6.83 11.05
CA LEU A 321 -2.26 7.31 11.66
C LEU A 321 -3.41 7.33 10.64
N ALA A 322 -3.17 7.81 9.42
CA ALA A 322 -4.19 7.84 8.37
C ALA A 322 -4.63 6.43 7.97
N ASP A 323 -3.70 5.51 7.77
CA ASP A 323 -3.99 4.11 7.43
C ASP A 323 -4.75 3.43 8.58
N SER A 324 -4.32 3.66 9.83
CA SER A 324 -4.99 3.13 11.02
C SER A 324 -6.43 3.64 11.14
N ALA A 325 -6.66 4.94 10.91
CA ALA A 325 -7.98 5.53 11.01
C ALA A 325 -8.93 4.97 9.94
N ASN A 326 -8.44 4.79 8.71
CA ASN A 326 -9.22 4.19 7.63
C ASN A 326 -9.58 2.72 7.93
N LEU A 327 -8.62 1.92 8.39
CA LEU A 327 -8.88 0.52 8.75
C LEU A 327 -9.84 0.41 9.94
N ALA A 328 -9.65 1.23 10.96
CA ALA A 328 -10.57 1.30 12.09
C ALA A 328 -12.00 1.69 11.66
N ALA A 329 -12.15 2.65 10.75
CA ALA A 329 -13.45 3.00 10.18
C ALA A 329 -14.11 1.80 9.48
N THR A 330 -13.35 1.02 8.71
CA THR A 330 -13.87 -0.20 8.07
C THR A 330 -14.42 -1.19 9.11
N PHE A 331 -13.68 -1.47 10.18
CA PHE A 331 -14.15 -2.36 11.23
C PHE A 331 -15.31 -1.78 12.05
N ASN A 332 -15.30 -0.47 12.33
CA ASN A 332 -16.37 0.18 13.09
C ASN A 332 -17.69 0.22 12.31
N ASP A 333 -17.65 0.69 11.07
CA ASP A 333 -18.83 0.98 10.28
C ASP A 333 -19.44 -0.25 9.61
N GLN A 334 -18.61 -1.28 9.37
CA GLN A 334 -19.05 -2.50 8.72
C GLN A 334 -19.08 -3.67 9.71
N LEU A 335 -17.95 -4.05 10.33
CA LEU A 335 -17.89 -5.26 11.18
C LEU A 335 -18.69 -5.11 12.48
N ILE A 336 -18.38 -4.10 13.29
CA ILE A 336 -19.02 -3.88 14.60
C ILE A 336 -20.50 -3.59 14.42
N LYS A 337 -20.85 -2.66 13.53
CA LYS A 337 -22.24 -2.30 13.24
C LYS A 337 -23.06 -3.53 12.82
N ASN A 338 -22.54 -4.35 11.90
CA ASN A 338 -23.23 -5.56 11.45
C ASN A 338 -23.36 -6.59 12.57
N ALA A 339 -22.29 -6.88 13.29
CA ALA A 339 -22.29 -7.86 14.39
C ALA A 339 -23.27 -7.46 15.51
N VAL A 340 -23.30 -6.18 15.89
CA VAL A 340 -24.24 -5.69 16.91
C VAL A 340 -25.67 -5.78 16.39
N SER A 341 -25.94 -5.39 15.14
CA SER A 341 -27.30 -5.47 14.57
C SER A 341 -27.84 -6.90 14.46
N LEU A 342 -26.96 -7.88 14.30
CA LEU A 342 -27.32 -9.29 14.19
C LEU A 342 -27.69 -9.91 15.54
N ASN A 343 -27.12 -9.39 16.64
CA ASN A 343 -27.28 -9.94 17.98
C ASN A 343 -28.21 -9.12 18.88
N PHE A 344 -28.36 -7.82 18.61
CA PHE A 344 -29.06 -6.89 19.48
C PHE A 344 -29.97 -5.96 18.69
N SER A 345 -31.17 -5.70 19.24
CA SER A 345 -32.02 -4.59 18.80
C SER A 345 -31.54 -3.25 19.40
N TYR A 346 -30.24 -2.96 19.27
CA TYR A 346 -29.59 -1.81 19.88
C TYR A 346 -29.57 -0.60 18.94
N ARG A 347 -29.94 0.59 19.46
CA ARG A 347 -29.96 1.86 18.70
C ARG A 347 -29.11 2.97 19.34
N GLY A 348 -28.31 2.64 20.35
CA GLY A 348 -27.43 3.58 21.02
C GLY A 348 -26.05 3.74 20.36
N PRO A 349 -25.14 4.48 20.99
CA PRO A 349 -23.76 4.64 20.53
C PRO A 349 -23.04 3.29 20.45
N LEU A 350 -22.31 3.03 19.37
CA LEU A 350 -21.48 1.83 19.26
C LEU A 350 -20.07 2.08 19.82
N PRO A 351 -19.44 1.07 20.45
CA PRO A 351 -18.04 1.15 20.80
C PRO A 351 -17.17 1.17 19.54
N LYS A 352 -15.93 1.64 19.67
CA LYS A 352 -15.01 1.83 18.55
C LYS A 352 -13.75 1.01 18.72
N PHE A 353 -13.45 0.18 17.73
CA PHE A 353 -12.14 -0.39 17.53
C PHE A 353 -11.11 0.71 17.24
N LYS A 354 -9.99 0.68 17.95
CA LYS A 354 -8.86 1.59 17.76
C LYS A 354 -7.54 0.84 17.87
N ILE A 355 -6.68 1.04 16.88
CA ILE A 355 -5.28 0.58 16.92
C ILE A 355 -4.46 1.59 17.71
N ASN A 356 -3.62 1.12 18.63
CA ASN A 356 -2.70 1.95 19.36
C ASN A 356 -1.52 2.33 18.47
N THR A 357 -1.64 3.49 17.86
CA THR A 357 -0.61 4.06 16.99
C THR A 357 0.37 4.95 17.74
N ALA A 358 0.23 5.14 19.05
CA ALA A 358 1.11 6.02 19.82
C ALA A 358 2.59 5.66 19.54
N PRO A 359 3.47 6.67 19.39
CA PRO A 359 4.89 6.41 19.25
C PRO A 359 5.36 5.56 20.44
N ALA A 360 6.29 4.64 20.19
CA ALA A 360 6.92 3.90 21.27
C ALA A 360 7.47 4.95 22.24
N ALA A 361 6.98 4.92 23.47
CA ALA A 361 7.24 6.01 24.37
C ALA A 361 8.74 6.03 24.69
N ASP A 362 9.39 7.18 24.45
CA ASP A 362 10.74 7.37 24.92
C ASP A 362 10.70 7.35 26.45
N LEU A 363 11.17 6.25 27.03
CA LEU A 363 11.13 6.01 28.47
C LEU A 363 11.85 7.13 29.23
N GLU A 364 12.86 7.77 28.63
CA GLU A 364 13.55 8.91 29.23
C GLU A 364 12.66 10.15 29.26
N THR A 365 12.00 10.49 28.15
CA THR A 365 11.07 11.62 28.07
C THR A 365 9.83 11.38 28.94
N LEU A 366 9.30 10.15 28.98
CA LEU A 366 8.22 9.79 29.89
C LEU A 366 8.65 9.91 31.35
N ALA A 367 9.82 9.39 31.73
CA ALA A 367 10.32 9.49 33.10
C ALA A 367 10.45 10.96 33.53
N LYS A 368 10.99 11.84 32.66
CA LYS A 368 11.05 13.28 32.91
C LYS A 368 9.65 13.90 33.06
N THR A 369 8.71 13.53 32.18
CA THR A 369 7.32 14.03 32.24
C THR A 369 6.64 13.61 33.54
N TYR A 370 6.81 12.34 33.94
CA TYR A 370 6.25 11.82 35.18
C TYR A 370 6.93 12.41 36.43
N ASP A 371 8.23 12.68 36.42
CA ASP A 371 8.91 13.40 37.51
C ASP A 371 8.33 14.81 37.71
N ILE A 372 7.99 15.50 36.63
CA ILE A 372 7.33 16.81 36.69
C ILE A 372 5.90 16.67 37.22
N LEU A 373 5.12 15.71 36.69
CA LEU A 373 3.71 15.53 37.08
C LEU A 373 3.55 15.02 38.52
N ALA A 374 4.45 14.16 39.00
CA ALA A 374 4.44 13.61 40.37
C ALA A 374 4.55 14.70 41.44
N LYS A 375 5.10 15.88 41.09
CA LYS A 375 5.17 17.06 41.98
C LYS A 375 3.81 17.74 42.19
N HIS A 376 2.84 17.47 41.32
CA HIS A 376 1.55 18.16 41.29
C HIS A 376 0.34 17.22 41.39
N LEU A 377 0.51 15.93 41.05
CA LEU A 377 -0.56 14.94 41.01
C LEU A 377 -0.07 13.63 41.65
N PRO A 378 -0.87 13.01 42.54
CA PRO A 378 -0.57 11.67 43.04
C PRO A 378 -0.78 10.66 41.90
N ILE A 379 0.31 10.00 41.49
CA ILE A 379 0.30 8.96 40.46
C ILE A 379 0.43 7.61 41.15
N SER A 380 -0.43 6.65 40.80
CA SER A 380 -0.40 5.32 41.44
C SER A 380 0.79 4.50 40.97
N GLU A 381 1.40 3.74 41.89
CA GLU A 381 2.53 2.85 41.58
C GLU A 381 2.17 1.81 40.52
N ARG A 382 0.97 1.24 40.60
CA ARG A 382 0.44 0.30 39.61
C ARG A 382 0.45 0.89 38.20
N PHE A 383 0.02 2.14 38.05
CA PHE A 383 -0.01 2.80 36.76
C PHE A 383 1.40 3.01 36.18
N LEU A 384 2.38 3.37 37.02
CA LEU A 384 3.78 3.50 36.59
C LEU A 384 4.37 2.16 36.19
N ARG A 385 4.12 1.10 36.96
CA ARG A 385 4.59 -0.27 36.64
C ARG A 385 4.03 -0.77 35.31
N ASP A 386 2.73 -0.59 35.08
CA ASP A 386 2.10 -0.95 33.81
C ASP A 386 2.67 -0.12 32.64
N THR A 387 2.92 1.17 32.86
CA THR A 387 3.44 2.08 31.82
C THR A 387 4.89 1.77 31.43
N PHE A 388 5.74 1.45 32.42
CA PHE A 388 7.18 1.16 32.21
C PHE A 388 7.47 -0.34 32.05
N GLN A 389 6.44 -1.20 32.06
CA GLN A 389 6.57 -2.66 31.99
C GLN A 389 7.52 -3.22 33.06
N ILE A 390 7.46 -2.65 34.27
CA ILE A 390 8.27 -3.10 35.41
C ILE A 390 7.51 -4.23 36.11
N THR A 391 7.94 -5.47 35.88
CA THR A 391 7.45 -6.64 36.61
C THR A 391 7.89 -6.58 38.08
N GLU A 392 7.10 -7.19 38.97
CA GLU A 392 7.35 -7.24 40.43
C GLU A 392 8.77 -7.68 40.82
#